data_AF-A0A0C9SXL2-F1
#
_entry.id   AF-A0A0C9SXL2-F1
#
_cell.length_a   1.000
_cell.length_b   1.000
_cell.length_c   1.000
_cell.angle_alpha   90.00
_cell.angle_beta   90.00
_cell.angle_gamma   90.00
#
_symmetry.space_group_name_H-M   'P 1'
#
loop_
_entity.id
_entity.type
_entity.pdbx_description
1 polymer ?
#
loop_
_entity_poly.entity_id
_entity_poly.type
_entity_poly.pdbx_seq_one_letter_code
_entity_poly.pdbx_strand_id
1 'polypeptide(L)'
;MEIGGIHGRPYREWAGDRRTHDEALADFSGVDKKDTNPSPSRFGVSSHAAITFPSWHRPYVMLIEQAIGDYAENVAQQIENSNPSEVGLWVKASKELRFPCVLVLHRFNPVEKEGFPSLFYDNELTVTATGHKTVTVPNPLSFFNFPYIPEDFKDTTRNGVTAHFSVWPKTYRHAADSATPVGSNIADLQTTLKQQAEDLRTKVGMLFSFPDGGESSIIYDQFSNTRNESRQEDDNTTVGSLEGVHNSIHGAIGGNGHMGNPDYAGFDPFFYFHHSNVDRIISLWEWCYTSYWMNNGYTVEGVDYSWNQQYGTYAQAYNEKLEEDGEFGHLVPWRHPDGSYWTNKETRFLTSDAFPKYYSYKEFLGVKVDKPAANLQQQQEARARIAKFYSVDPQTSAQNTTTLAHVPVPGVGEVDLPSNFQSIKGFRLFIILARLPEHAFGRSYNFQVFYKGNNLIGNITVFAREDDSPCKACALRRESASLVRGVISIPPRIVHEIIVNSGIDRTKNTMDITTGLVTKALSGKLLDLSGKVLASAQGGEEVAAVPASHAASKRVQPVEITLLSSAIAQHANDKNQPVHFFDWNAHKGLFPVRRPDYLLF
;
A
#
# COMPACT_ATOMS: atom_id res chain seq x y z
N MET A 1 -20.00 3.12 12.19
CA MET A 1 -19.81 1.76 12.73
C MET A 1 -20.06 0.71 11.66
N GLU A 2 -21.26 0.59 11.08
CA GLU A 2 -21.53 -0.42 10.04
C GLU A 2 -20.60 -0.32 8.84
N ILE A 3 -20.42 0.89 8.27
CA ILE A 3 -19.50 1.12 7.15
C ILE A 3 -18.08 0.61 7.48
N GLY A 4 -17.54 0.99 8.64
CA GLY A 4 -16.22 0.53 9.10
C GLY A 4 -16.12 -0.99 9.31
N GLY A 5 -17.23 -1.62 9.69
CA GLY A 5 -17.33 -3.06 9.89
C GLY A 5 -17.32 -3.90 8.61
N ILE A 6 -17.62 -3.30 7.45
CA ILE A 6 -17.55 -4.00 6.15
C ILE A 6 -16.14 -4.56 5.90
N HIS A 7 -15.11 -3.82 6.34
CA HIS A 7 -13.71 -4.15 6.11
C HIS A 7 -13.23 -5.38 6.90
N GLY A 8 -13.84 -5.65 8.06
CA GLY A 8 -13.32 -6.64 8.99
C GLY A 8 -14.32 -6.96 10.10
N ARG A 9 -13.93 -6.72 11.35
CA ARG A 9 -14.81 -6.93 12.49
C ARG A 9 -15.81 -5.78 12.63
N PRO A 10 -16.98 -5.99 13.26
CA PRO A 10 -17.51 -7.31 13.60
C PRO A 10 -17.84 -8.06 12.31
N TYR A 11 -17.52 -9.34 12.24
CA TYR A 11 -17.72 -10.15 11.04
C TYR A 11 -19.22 -10.44 10.82
N ARG A 12 -19.94 -9.39 10.44
CA ARG A 12 -21.39 -9.35 10.27
C ARG A 12 -21.71 -8.87 8.87
N GLU A 13 -22.85 -9.34 8.39
CA GLU A 13 -23.38 -8.90 7.11
C GLU A 13 -23.67 -7.40 7.18
N TRP A 14 -23.35 -6.72 6.09
CA TRP A 14 -23.72 -5.32 5.93
C TRP A 14 -25.16 -5.21 5.44
N ALA A 15 -26.01 -4.51 6.18
CA ALA A 15 -27.42 -4.35 5.84
C ALA A 15 -27.66 -3.73 4.44
N GLY A 16 -26.68 -2.99 3.92
CA GLY A 16 -26.72 -2.42 2.57
C GLY A 16 -26.59 -3.43 1.43
N ASP A 17 -26.13 -4.66 1.68
CA ASP A 17 -26.08 -5.74 0.67
C ASP A 17 -27.49 -6.15 0.24
N ARG A 18 -28.50 -6.04 1.11
CA ARG A 18 -29.93 -6.30 0.79
C ARG A 18 -30.16 -7.63 0.06
N ARG A 19 -29.55 -8.71 0.54
CA ARG A 19 -29.66 -10.03 -0.06
C ARG A 19 -31.11 -10.48 -0.21
N THR A 20 -31.38 -11.18 -1.31
CA THR A 20 -32.60 -11.96 -1.49
C THR A 20 -32.61 -13.15 -0.53
N HIS A 21 -33.79 -13.72 -0.30
CA HIS A 21 -33.93 -14.91 0.53
C HIS A 21 -33.08 -16.08 0.01
N ASP A 22 -33.02 -16.26 -1.31
CA ASP A 22 -32.27 -17.35 -1.95
C ASP A 22 -30.76 -17.17 -1.78
N GLU A 23 -30.24 -15.94 -1.91
CA GLU A 23 -28.83 -15.62 -1.61
C GLU A 23 -28.50 -15.81 -0.11
N ALA A 24 -29.46 -15.57 0.79
CA ALA A 24 -29.27 -15.81 2.22
C ALA A 24 -29.26 -17.31 2.57
N LEU A 25 -30.03 -18.13 1.85
CA LEU A 25 -30.07 -19.59 2.00
C LEU A 25 -28.80 -20.29 1.48
N ALA A 26 -28.15 -19.72 0.48
CA ALA A 26 -26.95 -20.30 -0.14
C ALA A 26 -25.72 -20.32 0.80
N ASP A 27 -25.70 -19.49 1.85
CA ASP A 27 -24.43 -19.10 2.52
C ASP A 27 -24.37 -19.36 4.03
N PHE A 28 -25.33 -20.02 4.66
CA PHE A 28 -25.37 -19.99 6.13
C PHE A 28 -25.91 -21.23 6.85
N SER A 29 -25.07 -21.76 7.74
CA SER A 29 -25.46 -22.57 8.90
C SER A 29 -25.09 -21.83 10.19
N GLY A 30 -26.06 -21.59 11.09
CA GLY A 30 -25.84 -20.95 12.39
C GLY A 30 -24.98 -21.77 13.37
N VAL A 31 -24.62 -22.99 13.01
CA VAL A 31 -23.85 -23.94 13.83
C VAL A 31 -22.44 -24.17 13.26
N ASP A 32 -22.23 -23.83 11.99
CA ASP A 32 -20.97 -24.03 11.28
C ASP A 32 -20.68 -22.76 10.48
N LYS A 33 -19.92 -21.81 11.05
CA LYS A 33 -19.45 -20.57 10.39
C LYS A 33 -18.39 -20.87 9.31
N LYS A 34 -18.54 -21.98 8.61
CA LYS A 34 -17.66 -22.41 7.55
C LYS A 34 -18.01 -21.65 6.29
N ASP A 35 -17.05 -20.84 5.88
CA ASP A 35 -16.77 -20.49 4.51
C ASP A 35 -16.38 -21.78 3.75
N THR A 36 -17.36 -22.65 3.51
CA THR A 36 -17.19 -23.86 2.70
C THR A 36 -17.82 -23.60 1.35
N ASN A 37 -16.98 -23.76 0.32
CA ASN A 37 -17.31 -23.72 -1.09
C ASN A 37 -18.73 -24.19 -1.47
N PRO A 38 -19.30 -23.58 -2.55
CA PRO A 38 -18.67 -22.61 -3.42
C PRO A 38 -19.16 -21.18 -3.18
N SER A 39 -19.67 -20.83 -1.99
CA SER A 39 -20.12 -19.46 -1.77
C SER A 39 -19.07 -18.61 -1.04
N PRO A 40 -18.68 -17.45 -1.59
CA PRO A 40 -17.70 -16.56 -0.97
C PRO A 40 -18.18 -16.03 0.39
N SER A 41 -17.26 -15.93 1.36
CA SER A 41 -17.55 -15.31 2.65
C SER A 41 -17.98 -13.86 2.45
N ARG A 42 -19.22 -13.53 2.88
CA ARG A 42 -19.82 -12.20 2.81
C ARG A 42 -19.64 -11.36 4.08
N PHE A 43 -18.74 -11.81 4.96
CA PHE A 43 -18.35 -11.11 6.18
C PHE A 43 -16.97 -10.49 5.96
N GLY A 44 -16.59 -9.39 6.62
CA GLY A 44 -15.21 -8.86 6.59
C GLY A 44 -14.53 -8.83 5.20
N VAL A 45 -15.28 -8.48 4.15
CA VAL A 45 -15.02 -8.82 2.74
C VAL A 45 -13.94 -7.97 2.06
N SER A 46 -13.05 -7.32 2.82
CA SER A 46 -12.00 -6.53 2.20
C SER A 46 -11.01 -7.41 1.42
N SER A 47 -10.82 -7.04 0.16
CA SER A 47 -9.91 -7.72 -0.76
C SER A 47 -8.47 -7.27 -0.51
N HIS A 48 -7.68 -8.09 0.21
CA HIS A 48 -6.25 -7.89 0.44
C HIS A 48 -5.42 -9.05 -0.12
N ALA A 49 -4.20 -8.76 -0.57
CA ALA A 49 -3.29 -9.70 -1.22
C ALA A 49 -4.03 -10.46 -2.34
N ALA A 50 -4.69 -9.68 -3.19
CA ALA A 50 -5.47 -10.14 -4.34
C ALA A 50 -5.54 -9.03 -5.40
N ILE A 51 -5.60 -9.41 -6.67
CA ILE A 51 -5.63 -8.50 -7.83
C ILE A 51 -6.83 -7.54 -7.82
N THR A 52 -7.90 -7.89 -7.11
CA THR A 52 -9.09 -7.05 -6.90
C THR A 52 -8.94 -6.01 -5.78
N PHE A 53 -7.78 -5.90 -5.14
CA PHE A 53 -7.54 -4.88 -4.10
C PHE A 53 -7.91 -3.46 -4.58
N PRO A 54 -7.46 -2.97 -5.75
CA PRO A 54 -7.79 -1.62 -6.21
C PRO A 54 -9.28 -1.44 -6.51
N SER A 55 -9.86 -2.40 -7.24
CA SER A 55 -11.26 -2.34 -7.70
C SER A 55 -12.23 -2.45 -6.53
N TRP A 56 -11.98 -3.30 -5.52
CA TRP A 56 -12.88 -3.45 -4.38
C TRP A 56 -12.91 -2.21 -3.47
N HIS A 57 -11.76 -1.55 -3.27
CA HIS A 57 -11.69 -0.39 -2.37
C HIS A 57 -12.27 0.90 -2.98
N ARG A 58 -12.38 1.02 -4.31
CA ARG A 58 -12.96 2.20 -4.97
C ARG A 58 -14.46 2.39 -4.62
N PRO A 59 -15.35 1.39 -4.79
CA PRO A 59 -16.73 1.48 -4.30
C PRO A 59 -16.84 1.71 -2.79
N TYR A 60 -15.86 1.26 -2.00
CA TYR A 60 -15.86 1.55 -0.56
C TYR A 60 -15.67 3.05 -0.27
N VAL A 61 -14.82 3.73 -1.05
CA VAL A 61 -14.68 5.20 -1.02
C VAL A 61 -15.94 5.89 -1.53
N MET A 62 -16.59 5.34 -2.56
CA MET A 62 -17.87 5.86 -3.06
C MET A 62 -18.97 5.78 -2.00
N LEU A 63 -19.02 4.70 -1.22
CA LEU A 63 -20.01 4.55 -0.15
C LEU A 63 -19.86 5.64 0.92
N ILE A 64 -18.64 5.93 1.37
CA ILE A 64 -18.43 7.00 2.37
C ILE A 64 -18.72 8.38 1.79
N GLU A 65 -18.39 8.61 0.52
CA GLU A 65 -18.71 9.85 -0.18
C GLU A 65 -20.23 10.05 -0.28
N GLN A 66 -20.97 9.02 -0.71
CA GLN A 66 -22.42 9.06 -0.79
C GLN A 66 -23.05 9.31 0.58
N ALA A 67 -22.64 8.56 1.61
CA ALA A 67 -23.20 8.69 2.95
C ALA A 67 -22.99 10.11 3.54
N ILE A 68 -21.80 10.70 3.33
CA ILE A 68 -21.51 12.06 3.78
C ILE A 68 -22.28 13.09 2.94
N GLY A 69 -22.39 12.87 1.63
CA GLY A 69 -23.16 13.72 0.72
C GLY A 69 -24.64 13.80 1.12
N ASP A 70 -25.28 12.65 1.32
CA ASP A 70 -26.70 12.55 1.71
C ASP A 70 -26.96 13.28 3.03
N TYR A 71 -26.07 13.10 4.03
CA TYR A 71 -26.19 13.79 5.31
C TYR A 71 -25.91 15.29 5.20
N ALA A 72 -24.92 15.70 4.40
CA ALA A 72 -24.58 17.10 4.19
C ALA A 72 -25.71 17.86 3.48
N GLU A 73 -26.36 17.27 2.47
CA GLU A 73 -27.51 17.88 1.79
C GLU A 73 -28.69 18.03 2.76
N ASN A 74 -28.97 17.02 3.59
CA ASN A 74 -30.02 17.09 4.60
C ASN A 74 -29.77 18.21 5.62
N VAL A 75 -28.55 18.30 6.16
CA VAL A 75 -28.16 19.37 7.11
C VAL A 75 -28.22 20.73 6.45
N ALA A 76 -27.74 20.86 5.21
CA ALA A 76 -27.79 22.11 4.45
C ALA A 76 -29.23 22.61 4.27
N GLN A 77 -30.16 21.73 3.91
CA GLN A 77 -31.57 22.09 3.78
C GLN A 77 -32.17 22.56 5.11
N GLN A 78 -31.84 21.91 6.22
CA GLN A 78 -32.30 22.33 7.55
C GLN A 78 -31.74 23.70 7.95
N ILE A 79 -30.47 23.95 7.66
CA ILE A 79 -29.82 25.25 7.90
C ILE A 79 -30.54 26.35 7.13
N GLU A 80 -30.74 26.19 5.82
CA GLU A 80 -31.37 27.22 4.99
C GLU A 80 -32.83 27.48 5.37
N ASN A 81 -33.59 26.42 5.74
CA ASN A 81 -34.95 26.57 6.24
C ASN A 81 -35.03 27.41 7.52
N SER A 82 -33.99 27.32 8.36
CA SER A 82 -33.92 28.03 9.64
C SER A 82 -33.25 29.41 9.52
N ASN A 83 -32.56 29.70 8.41
CA ASN A 83 -31.78 30.91 8.20
C ASN A 83 -32.07 31.52 6.81
N PRO A 84 -33.17 32.28 6.65
CA PRO A 84 -33.58 32.83 5.36
C PRO A 84 -32.53 33.71 4.65
N SER A 85 -31.59 34.31 5.41
CA SER A 85 -30.49 35.10 4.86
C SER A 85 -29.39 34.28 4.18
N GLU A 86 -29.38 32.96 4.36
CA GLU A 86 -28.35 32.04 3.84
C GLU A 86 -28.90 31.04 2.81
N VAL A 87 -30.14 31.25 2.34
CA VAL A 87 -30.78 30.39 1.33
C VAL A 87 -29.94 30.34 0.05
N GLY A 88 -29.72 29.14 -0.48
CA GLY A 88 -28.89 28.84 -1.64
C GLY A 88 -27.39 28.74 -1.36
N LEU A 89 -26.90 29.06 -0.15
CA LEU A 89 -25.48 28.97 0.19
C LEU A 89 -25.07 27.53 0.54
N TRP A 90 -25.77 26.90 1.48
CA TRP A 90 -25.39 25.61 2.06
C TRP A 90 -25.80 24.44 1.18
N VAL A 91 -26.98 24.49 0.55
CA VAL A 91 -27.44 23.46 -0.38
C VAL A 91 -26.52 23.41 -1.60
N LYS A 92 -26.09 24.58 -2.11
CA LYS A 92 -25.08 24.64 -3.16
C LYS A 92 -23.76 24.00 -2.70
N ALA A 93 -23.26 24.38 -1.52
CA ALA A 93 -22.03 23.81 -0.98
C ALA A 93 -22.11 22.28 -0.79
N SER A 94 -23.25 21.75 -0.35
CA SER A 94 -23.45 20.30 -0.19
C SER A 94 -23.38 19.54 -1.53
N LYS A 95 -23.87 20.14 -2.62
CA LYS A 95 -23.81 19.54 -3.97
C LYS A 95 -22.41 19.56 -4.56
N GLU A 96 -21.61 20.55 -4.18
CA GLU A 96 -20.19 20.68 -4.57
C GLU A 96 -19.25 19.84 -3.67
N LEU A 97 -19.72 19.37 -2.51
CA LEU A 97 -18.93 18.59 -1.57
C LEU A 97 -18.51 17.25 -2.18
N ARG A 98 -17.23 16.91 -2.04
CA ARG A 98 -16.65 15.61 -2.39
C ARG A 98 -15.76 15.14 -1.26
N PHE A 99 -15.62 13.83 -1.10
CA PHE A 99 -14.78 13.31 -0.03
C PHE A 99 -13.31 13.70 -0.28
N PRO A 100 -12.63 14.36 0.68
CA PRO A 100 -11.30 14.87 0.45
C PRO A 100 -10.26 13.74 0.42
N CYS A 101 -9.48 13.70 -0.66
CA CYS A 101 -8.21 12.99 -0.69
C CYS A 101 -7.17 13.77 0.12
N VAL A 102 -6.82 13.30 1.32
CA VAL A 102 -5.77 13.93 2.12
C VAL A 102 -4.41 13.37 1.76
N LEU A 103 -3.62 14.27 1.20
CA LEU A 103 -2.31 14.01 0.67
C LEU A 103 -1.28 14.14 1.79
N VAL A 104 -1.20 13.18 2.71
CA VAL A 104 -0.09 13.15 3.67
C VAL A 104 1.22 13.22 2.88
N LEU A 105 1.36 12.51 1.76
CA LEU A 105 2.61 12.46 0.98
C LEU A 105 2.77 13.49 -0.18
N HIS A 106 1.85 14.44 -0.41
CA HIS A 106 1.90 15.29 -1.64
C HIS A 106 1.80 16.82 -1.46
N ARG A 107 1.61 17.36 -0.25
CA ARG A 107 1.48 18.82 -0.09
C ARG A 107 2.82 19.55 0.07
N PHE A 108 2.76 20.85 -0.20
CA PHE A 108 3.77 21.92 -0.23
C PHE A 108 4.86 21.95 0.86
N ASN A 109 4.79 21.09 1.88
CA ASN A 109 5.86 20.88 2.83
C ASN A 109 6.05 19.36 3.07
N PRO A 110 7.29 18.86 3.03
CA PRO A 110 7.58 17.44 3.22
C PRO A 110 7.06 16.95 4.57
N VAL A 111 6.41 15.78 4.60
CA VAL A 111 6.00 15.06 5.83
C VAL A 111 7.17 14.90 6.77
N GLU A 112 8.38 14.74 6.22
CA GLU A 112 9.65 14.72 6.93
C GLU A 112 9.80 15.90 7.91
N LYS A 113 9.18 17.06 7.62
CA LYS A 113 9.22 18.27 8.45
C LYS A 113 7.96 18.43 9.29
N GLU A 114 6.80 18.50 8.66
CA GLU A 114 5.53 18.84 9.32
C GLU A 114 4.88 17.64 10.01
N GLY A 115 5.08 16.45 9.44
CA GLY A 115 4.52 15.21 9.94
C GLY A 115 3.01 15.11 9.69
N PHE A 116 2.33 14.40 10.58
CA PHE A 116 0.91 14.14 10.46
C PHE A 116 0.10 15.41 10.80
N PRO A 117 -0.95 15.78 10.04
CA PRO A 117 -1.71 17.01 10.30
C PRO A 117 -2.51 16.95 11.61
N SER A 118 -2.54 18.07 12.34
CA SER A 118 -3.27 18.17 13.62
C SER A 118 -4.79 18.00 13.49
N LEU A 119 -5.33 18.25 12.30
CA LEU A 119 -6.71 17.92 11.92
C LEU A 119 -7.11 16.47 12.28
N PHE A 120 -6.16 15.54 12.30
CA PHE A 120 -6.41 14.13 12.59
C PHE A 120 -6.08 13.72 14.01
N TYR A 121 -5.68 14.62 14.90
CA TYR A 121 -5.43 14.24 16.31
C TYR A 121 -5.85 15.28 17.34
N ASP A 122 -6.12 16.51 16.95
CA ASP A 122 -6.72 17.52 17.82
C ASP A 122 -8.14 17.09 18.19
N ASN A 123 -8.51 17.21 19.46
CA ASN A 123 -9.83 16.76 19.96
C ASN A 123 -10.98 17.68 19.50
N GLU A 124 -10.66 18.90 19.09
CA GLU A 124 -11.64 19.93 18.72
C GLU A 124 -11.27 20.55 17.37
N LEU A 125 -12.28 20.98 16.64
CA LEU A 125 -12.16 21.68 15.37
C LEU A 125 -12.96 22.98 15.42
N THR A 126 -12.39 24.04 14.88
CA THR A 126 -13.08 25.32 14.71
C THR A 126 -13.74 25.36 13.33
N VAL A 127 -15.05 25.55 13.30
CA VAL A 127 -15.88 25.57 12.08
C VAL A 127 -16.72 26.85 12.00
N THR A 128 -17.12 27.22 10.79
CA THR A 128 -18.08 28.30 10.56
C THR A 128 -19.50 27.74 10.65
N ALA A 129 -20.27 28.20 11.62
CA ALA A 129 -21.69 27.94 11.79
C ALA A 129 -22.55 29.04 11.14
N THR A 130 -23.87 28.84 11.21
CA THR A 130 -24.90 29.77 10.72
C THR A 130 -24.72 31.19 11.28
N GLY A 131 -24.96 32.20 10.46
CA GLY A 131 -24.71 33.61 10.74
C GLY A 131 -23.23 33.98 10.64
N HIS A 132 -22.43 33.20 9.90
CA HIS A 132 -20.96 33.34 9.77
C HIS A 132 -20.21 33.35 11.11
N LYS A 133 -20.75 32.67 12.13
CA LYS A 133 -20.15 32.60 13.46
C LYS A 133 -19.16 31.46 13.53
N THR A 134 -17.99 31.73 14.08
CA THR A 134 -17.00 30.70 14.37
C THR A 134 -17.38 29.98 15.66
N VAL A 135 -17.45 28.64 15.62
CA VAL A 135 -17.71 27.78 16.79
C VAL A 135 -16.69 26.65 16.87
N THR A 136 -16.38 26.22 18.09
CA THR A 136 -15.51 25.07 18.34
C THR A 136 -16.38 23.85 18.64
N VAL A 137 -16.12 22.75 17.95
CA VAL A 137 -16.88 21.49 18.04
C VAL A 137 -15.93 20.30 18.26
N PRO A 138 -16.39 19.18 18.82
CA PRO A 138 -15.60 17.94 18.84
C PRO A 138 -15.18 17.54 17.43
N ASN A 139 -13.94 17.08 17.28
CA ASN A 139 -13.38 16.71 15.98
C ASN A 139 -13.66 15.24 15.63
N PRO A 140 -14.58 14.94 14.68
CA PRO A 140 -14.89 13.56 14.30
C PRO A 140 -13.78 12.92 13.46
N LEU A 141 -12.76 13.67 13.03
CA LEU A 141 -11.65 13.17 12.22
C LEU A 141 -10.47 12.67 13.06
N SER A 142 -10.47 12.97 14.37
CA SER A 142 -9.42 12.58 15.30
C SER A 142 -9.52 11.11 15.70
N PHE A 143 -10.73 10.67 16.04
CA PHE A 143 -11.06 9.31 16.42
C PHE A 143 -12.55 9.04 16.26
N PHE A 144 -12.91 7.77 16.12
CA PHE A 144 -14.30 7.31 16.17
C PHE A 144 -14.64 6.82 17.58
N ASN A 145 -15.74 7.30 18.16
CA ASN A 145 -16.26 6.77 19.43
C ASN A 145 -17.24 5.63 19.14
N PHE A 146 -17.01 4.48 19.79
CA PHE A 146 -17.90 3.34 19.66
C PHE A 146 -19.16 3.56 20.52
N PRO A 147 -20.38 3.41 19.96
CA PRO A 147 -21.60 3.45 20.78
C PRO A 147 -21.67 2.24 21.73
N TYR A 148 -21.07 1.12 21.34
CA TYR A 148 -20.81 -0.07 22.13
C TYR A 148 -19.65 -0.84 21.48
N ILE A 149 -18.98 -1.70 22.24
CA ILE A 149 -17.96 -2.60 21.69
C ILE A 149 -18.62 -3.91 21.23
N PRO A 150 -18.48 -4.30 19.95
CA PRO A 150 -19.04 -5.56 19.46
C PRO A 150 -18.48 -6.79 20.20
N GLU A 151 -19.29 -7.84 20.38
CA GLU A 151 -18.90 -9.00 21.20
C GLU A 151 -17.75 -9.84 20.62
N ASP A 152 -17.46 -9.69 19.32
CA ASP A 152 -16.38 -10.40 18.66
C ASP A 152 -15.07 -9.60 18.63
N PHE A 153 -15.01 -8.38 19.19
CA PHE A 153 -13.76 -7.65 19.37
C PHE A 153 -12.88 -8.37 20.39
N LYS A 154 -11.59 -8.46 20.11
CA LYS A 154 -10.63 -9.22 20.90
C LYS A 154 -9.33 -8.45 21.08
N ASP A 155 -8.76 -8.59 22.27
CA ASP A 155 -7.43 -8.06 22.56
C ASP A 155 -6.36 -8.82 21.79
N THR A 156 -5.31 -8.09 21.43
CA THR A 156 -4.22 -8.59 20.60
C THR A 156 -2.90 -8.38 21.32
N THR A 157 -2.38 -9.41 21.99
CA THR A 157 -1.09 -9.37 22.72
C THR A 157 0.03 -10.04 21.94
N ARG A 158 1.20 -9.41 21.82
CA ARG A 158 2.45 -10.07 21.41
C ARG A 158 3.62 -9.50 22.18
N ASN A 159 4.51 -10.38 22.64
CA ASN A 159 5.77 -10.01 23.25
C ASN A 159 5.60 -8.97 24.38
N GLY A 160 4.49 -9.05 25.11
CA GLY A 160 4.20 -8.15 26.22
C GLY A 160 3.68 -6.77 25.83
N VAL A 161 3.25 -6.56 24.59
CA VAL A 161 2.45 -5.38 24.18
C VAL A 161 1.07 -5.85 23.72
N THR A 162 0.03 -5.26 24.28
CA THR A 162 -1.38 -5.56 23.99
C THR A 162 -2.12 -4.35 23.40
N ALA A 163 -2.83 -4.59 22.30
CA ALA A 163 -3.91 -3.70 21.86
C ALA A 163 -5.22 -4.19 22.48
N HIS A 164 -5.88 -3.35 23.28
CA HIS A 164 -7.06 -3.75 24.07
C HIS A 164 -8.37 -3.43 23.35
N PHE A 165 -8.52 -3.94 22.12
CA PHE A 165 -9.69 -3.65 21.26
C PHE A 165 -11.02 -4.05 21.91
N SER A 166 -11.04 -5.02 22.82
CA SER A 166 -12.27 -5.48 23.47
C SER A 166 -12.87 -4.48 24.47
N VAL A 167 -12.11 -3.45 24.87
CA VAL A 167 -12.51 -2.48 25.90
C VAL A 167 -12.27 -1.02 25.51
N TRP A 168 -11.52 -0.76 24.44
CA TRP A 168 -11.23 0.60 23.99
C TRP A 168 -12.49 1.31 23.46
N PRO A 169 -12.98 2.38 24.11
CA PRO A 169 -14.26 3.01 23.78
C PRO A 169 -14.21 3.87 22.51
N LYS A 170 -13.01 4.03 21.92
CA LYS A 170 -12.77 4.81 20.72
C LYS A 170 -11.57 4.27 19.96
N THR A 171 -11.37 4.75 18.74
CA THR A 171 -10.18 4.40 17.97
C THR A 171 -8.94 5.10 18.52
N TYR A 172 -7.83 4.37 18.53
CA TYR A 172 -6.51 4.82 18.98
C TYR A 172 -5.44 4.52 17.95
N ARG A 173 -4.38 5.33 17.98
CA ARG A 173 -3.16 5.21 17.17
C ARG A 173 -1.94 5.21 18.09
N HIS A 174 -1.02 4.26 17.89
CA HIS A 174 0.18 4.09 18.73
C HIS A 174 -0.13 4.06 20.25
N ALA A 175 -1.26 3.49 20.66
CA ALA A 175 -1.66 3.47 22.07
C ALA A 175 -0.64 2.71 22.93
N ALA A 176 -0.50 3.15 24.18
CA ALA A 176 0.22 2.38 25.18
C ALA A 176 -0.47 1.01 25.41
N ASP A 177 0.27 0.03 25.91
CA ASP A 177 -0.30 -1.21 26.42
C ASP A 177 -1.08 -0.91 27.72
N SER A 178 -2.36 -0.60 27.56
CA SER A 178 -3.29 -0.32 28.65
C SER A 178 -4.73 -0.51 28.17
N ALA A 179 -5.57 -1.08 29.03
CA ALA A 179 -7.02 -1.15 28.83
C ALA A 179 -7.68 0.24 28.84
N THR A 180 -7.06 1.21 29.50
CA THR A 180 -7.55 2.59 29.63
C THR A 180 -6.48 3.61 29.22
N PRO A 181 -6.06 3.63 27.94
CA PRO A 181 -5.03 4.56 27.51
C PRO A 181 -5.58 5.98 27.50
N VAL A 182 -4.76 6.93 27.96
CA VAL A 182 -5.12 8.37 28.03
C VAL A 182 -5.50 8.92 26.65
N GLY A 183 -4.85 8.42 25.60
CA GLY A 183 -5.04 8.85 24.22
C GLY A 183 -4.11 8.09 23.27
N SER A 184 -4.19 8.45 21.99
CA SER A 184 -3.20 8.04 20.99
C SER A 184 -1.82 8.62 21.31
N ASN A 185 -0.73 7.89 21.05
CA ASN A 185 0.62 8.43 21.20
C ASN A 185 1.03 9.21 19.94
N ILE A 186 0.63 10.47 19.88
CA ILE A 186 0.88 11.32 18.72
C ILE A 186 2.38 11.57 18.51
N ALA A 187 3.19 11.63 19.58
CA ALA A 187 4.63 11.83 19.44
C ALA A 187 5.30 10.65 18.72
N ASP A 188 4.93 9.42 19.05
CA ASP A 188 5.44 8.21 18.40
C ASP A 188 4.98 8.08 16.96
N LEU A 189 3.69 8.38 16.69
CA LEU A 189 3.15 8.47 15.33
C LEU A 189 3.96 9.47 14.48
N GLN A 190 4.17 10.68 15.01
CA GLN A 190 4.91 11.74 14.32
C GLN A 190 6.34 11.32 13.99
N THR A 191 7.05 10.71 14.95
CA THR A 191 8.40 10.19 14.74
C THR A 191 8.41 9.10 13.67
N THR A 192 7.51 8.11 13.77
CA THR A 192 7.41 6.98 12.85
C THR A 192 7.14 7.46 11.42
N LEU A 193 6.14 8.31 11.23
CA LEU A 193 5.76 8.81 9.92
C LEU A 193 6.86 9.67 9.30
N LYS A 194 7.52 10.54 10.08
CA LYS A 194 8.63 11.37 9.60
C LYS A 194 9.82 10.53 9.13
N GLN A 195 10.15 9.47 9.86
CA GLN A 195 11.24 8.56 9.50
C GLN A 195 10.95 7.76 8.23
N GLN A 196 9.69 7.42 7.97
CA GLN A 196 9.28 6.63 6.80
C GLN A 196 8.93 7.46 5.56
N ALA A 197 8.78 8.78 5.70
CA ALA A 197 8.26 9.64 4.64
C ALA A 197 9.06 9.61 3.32
N GLU A 198 10.40 9.56 3.38
CA GLU A 198 11.23 9.47 2.16
C GLU A 198 10.98 8.16 1.41
N ASP A 199 10.97 7.02 2.12
CA ASP A 199 10.68 5.69 1.55
C ASP A 199 9.26 5.61 0.97
N LEU A 200 8.26 6.05 1.72
CA LEU A 200 6.86 6.07 1.30
C LEU A 200 6.68 6.88 0.00
N ARG A 201 7.29 8.06 -0.06
CA ARG A 201 7.29 8.89 -1.26
C ARG A 201 7.97 8.17 -2.43
N THR A 202 9.18 7.68 -2.25
CA THR A 202 9.90 6.98 -3.33
C THR A 202 9.13 5.77 -3.84
N LYS A 203 8.48 4.99 -2.98
CA LYS A 203 7.63 3.88 -3.43
C LYS A 203 6.46 4.32 -4.30
N VAL A 204 5.77 5.41 -3.94
CA VAL A 204 4.72 5.98 -4.83
C VAL A 204 5.32 6.37 -6.17
N GLY A 205 6.51 6.98 -6.20
CA GLY A 205 7.21 7.33 -7.44
C GLY A 205 7.56 6.12 -8.29
N MET A 206 7.98 5.02 -7.65
CA MET A 206 8.33 3.78 -8.35
C MET A 206 7.12 3.21 -9.08
N LEU A 207 5.89 3.30 -8.55
CA LEU A 207 4.65 2.83 -9.22
C LEU A 207 4.44 3.44 -10.63
N PHE A 208 5.13 4.53 -10.95
CA PHE A 208 5.11 5.19 -12.26
C PHE A 208 6.33 4.84 -13.14
N SER A 209 6.97 3.70 -12.86
CA SER A 209 8.16 3.18 -13.56
C SER A 209 7.97 1.81 -14.23
N PHE A 210 6.73 1.37 -14.46
CA PHE A 210 6.46 0.14 -15.23
C PHE A 210 6.83 0.33 -16.72
N PRO A 211 7.31 -0.72 -17.40
CA PRO A 211 7.69 -0.63 -18.81
C PRO A 211 6.47 -0.51 -19.73
N ASP A 212 6.70 0.00 -20.95
CA ASP A 212 5.74 -0.12 -22.05
C ASP A 212 5.87 -1.49 -22.73
N GLY A 213 4.76 -2.05 -23.21
CA GLY A 213 4.74 -3.29 -24.00
C GLY A 213 4.81 -4.58 -23.17
N GLY A 214 4.57 -4.52 -21.86
CA GLY A 214 4.37 -5.71 -21.03
C GLY A 214 3.01 -6.37 -21.27
N GLU A 215 2.86 -7.63 -20.86
CA GLU A 215 1.56 -8.30 -20.83
C GLU A 215 0.65 -7.57 -19.82
N SER A 216 -0.55 -7.21 -20.29
CA SER A 216 -1.45 -6.28 -19.60
C SER A 216 -1.83 -6.77 -18.20
N SER A 217 -2.19 -8.04 -18.10
CA SER A 217 -2.70 -8.66 -16.88
C SER A 217 -1.60 -8.88 -15.85
N ILE A 218 -0.40 -9.30 -16.27
CA ILE A 218 0.78 -9.46 -15.41
C ILE A 218 1.22 -8.12 -14.84
N ILE A 219 1.28 -7.06 -15.65
CA ILE A 219 1.68 -5.73 -15.16
C ILE A 219 0.66 -5.20 -14.13
N TYR A 220 -0.64 -5.40 -14.38
CA TYR A 220 -1.68 -5.01 -13.42
C TYR A 220 -1.61 -5.84 -12.12
N ASP A 221 -1.36 -7.15 -12.20
CA ASP A 221 -1.16 -8.01 -11.04
C ASP A 221 0.00 -7.52 -10.16
N GLN A 222 1.15 -7.22 -10.77
CA GLN A 222 2.32 -6.65 -10.10
C GLN A 222 2.07 -5.27 -9.46
N PHE A 223 1.25 -4.43 -10.10
CA PHE A 223 0.87 -3.12 -9.58
C PHE A 223 -0.12 -3.21 -8.43
N SER A 224 -1.15 -4.04 -8.58
CA SER A 224 -2.37 -3.97 -7.76
C SER A 224 -2.15 -4.42 -6.32
N ASN A 225 -1.35 -5.48 -6.10
CA ASN A 225 -1.38 -6.23 -4.85
C ASN A 225 0.02 -6.69 -4.41
N THR A 226 0.14 -7.15 -3.17
CA THR A 226 1.41 -7.61 -2.56
C THR A 226 1.70 -9.09 -2.75
N ARG A 227 0.75 -9.83 -3.34
CA ARG A 227 0.78 -11.27 -3.53
C ARG A 227 0.23 -11.61 -4.91
N ASN A 228 1.11 -11.48 -5.90
CA ASN A 228 0.76 -11.75 -7.30
C ASN A 228 0.02 -13.08 -7.44
N GLU A 229 -1.12 -13.05 -8.12
CA GLU A 229 -1.88 -14.25 -8.45
C GLU A 229 -1.32 -14.93 -9.71
N SER A 230 -0.51 -14.21 -10.49
CA SER A 230 0.22 -14.79 -11.61
C SER A 230 1.24 -15.77 -11.06
N ARG A 231 1.17 -17.02 -11.53
CA ARG A 231 1.95 -18.17 -11.03
C ARG A 231 3.43 -18.13 -11.46
N GLN A 232 4.03 -16.94 -11.55
CA GLN A 232 5.43 -16.81 -11.90
C GLN A 232 6.29 -17.06 -10.66
N GLU A 233 6.97 -18.22 -10.64
CA GLU A 233 7.86 -18.62 -9.53
C GLU A 233 9.00 -17.60 -9.32
N ASP A 234 9.47 -16.98 -10.41
CA ASP A 234 10.56 -15.99 -10.42
C ASP A 234 10.07 -14.56 -10.68
N ASP A 235 9.04 -14.09 -9.94
CA ASP A 235 8.68 -12.67 -9.98
C ASP A 235 9.77 -11.80 -9.36
N ASN A 236 10.57 -11.21 -10.24
CA ASN A 236 11.64 -10.26 -9.94
C ASN A 236 11.23 -8.81 -10.19
N THR A 237 9.94 -8.49 -10.18
CA THR A 237 9.49 -7.10 -10.37
C THR A 237 10.18 -6.20 -9.35
N THR A 238 10.60 -5.02 -9.81
CA THR A 238 11.50 -4.12 -9.06
C THR A 238 10.84 -2.80 -8.63
N VAL A 239 9.56 -2.65 -8.94
CA VAL A 239 8.80 -1.41 -8.77
C VAL A 239 8.03 -1.35 -7.42
N GLY A 240 7.76 -2.50 -6.80
CA GLY A 240 6.79 -2.63 -5.71
C GLY A 240 5.34 -2.69 -6.20
N SER A 241 4.38 -2.52 -5.29
CA SER A 241 2.94 -2.52 -5.59
C SER A 241 2.19 -1.45 -4.80
N LEU A 242 1.00 -1.08 -5.28
CA LEU A 242 0.10 -0.14 -4.64
C LEU A 242 -0.27 -0.59 -3.23
N GLU A 243 -0.67 -1.85 -3.08
CA GLU A 243 -1.01 -2.42 -1.78
C GLU A 243 0.21 -2.38 -0.82
N GLY A 244 1.44 -2.54 -1.31
CA GLY A 244 2.64 -2.42 -0.47
C GLY A 244 2.85 -1.00 0.10
N VAL A 245 2.52 0.04 -0.69
CA VAL A 245 2.52 1.44 -0.21
C VAL A 245 1.42 1.65 0.82
N HIS A 246 0.21 1.18 0.51
CA HIS A 246 -0.95 1.23 1.39
C HIS A 246 -0.65 0.58 2.75
N ASN A 247 -0.12 -0.64 2.76
CA ASN A 247 0.20 -1.38 3.98
C ASN A 247 1.20 -0.61 4.85
N SER A 248 2.19 0.03 4.22
CA SER A 248 3.20 0.83 4.93
C SER A 248 2.57 2.03 5.65
N ILE A 249 1.54 2.66 5.08
CA ILE A 249 0.79 3.74 5.73
C ILE A 249 -0.06 3.22 6.89
N HIS A 250 -0.73 2.08 6.72
CA HIS A 250 -1.46 1.42 7.81
C HIS A 250 -0.56 1.15 9.02
N GLY A 251 0.64 0.60 8.78
CA GLY A 251 1.64 0.38 9.82
C GLY A 251 2.12 1.68 10.47
N ALA A 252 2.45 2.70 9.67
CA ALA A 252 3.01 3.97 10.16
C ALA A 252 2.02 4.85 10.93
N ILE A 253 0.72 4.77 10.62
CA ILE A 253 -0.33 5.54 11.30
C ILE A 253 -0.93 4.76 12.46
N GLY A 254 -1.03 3.43 12.33
CA GLY A 254 -1.67 2.58 13.31
C GLY A 254 -0.84 2.34 14.55
N GLY A 255 0.41 1.95 14.38
CA GLY A 255 1.23 1.41 15.47
C GLY A 255 0.49 0.34 16.26
N ASN A 256 0.57 0.39 17.59
CA ASN A 256 -0.34 -0.34 18.47
C ASN A 256 -1.73 0.33 18.50
N GLY A 257 -2.54 0.11 17.46
CA GLY A 257 -3.81 0.81 17.26
C GLY A 257 -4.66 0.25 16.12
N HIS A 258 -5.78 0.92 15.84
CA HIS A 258 -6.81 0.40 14.94
C HIS A 258 -6.35 0.38 13.48
N MET A 259 -5.73 1.45 12.98
CA MET A 259 -5.19 1.52 11.61
C MET A 259 -4.13 0.45 11.32
N GLY A 260 -3.49 -0.13 12.35
CA GLY A 260 -2.45 -1.15 12.21
C GLY A 260 -3.01 -2.56 12.03
N ASN A 261 -4.30 -2.76 12.25
CA ASN A 261 -4.91 -4.08 12.16
C ASN A 261 -6.06 -4.10 11.13
N PRO A 262 -6.02 -4.97 10.11
CA PRO A 262 -7.05 -5.03 9.07
C PRO A 262 -8.47 -5.31 9.60
N ASP A 263 -8.61 -5.99 10.75
CA ASP A 263 -9.93 -6.23 11.33
C ASP A 263 -10.58 -4.96 11.91
N TYR A 264 -9.78 -3.96 12.27
CA TYR A 264 -10.25 -2.77 13.00
C TYR A 264 -9.97 -1.45 12.27
N ALA A 265 -9.14 -1.46 11.22
CA ALA A 265 -8.70 -0.23 10.54
C ALA A 265 -9.85 0.60 9.97
N GLY A 266 -10.91 -0.06 9.47
CA GLY A 266 -12.10 0.60 8.92
C GLY A 266 -12.85 1.49 9.91
N PHE A 267 -12.59 1.40 11.22
CA PHE A 267 -13.21 2.27 12.22
C PHE A 267 -12.50 3.61 12.40
N ASP A 268 -11.21 3.70 12.10
CA ASP A 268 -10.47 4.95 12.26
C ASP A 268 -10.86 5.93 11.15
N PRO A 269 -11.29 7.18 11.47
CA PRO A 269 -11.71 8.14 10.45
C PRO A 269 -10.67 8.37 9.34
N PHE A 270 -9.37 8.30 9.66
CA PHE A 270 -8.28 8.51 8.69
C PHE A 270 -8.21 7.41 7.62
N PHE A 271 -8.78 6.22 7.88
CA PHE A 271 -8.90 5.14 6.92
C PHE A 271 -9.45 5.62 5.57
N TYR A 272 -10.57 6.33 5.58
CA TYR A 272 -11.23 6.76 4.35
C TYR A 272 -10.43 7.82 3.58
N PHE A 273 -9.69 8.67 4.29
CA PHE A 273 -8.78 9.63 3.67
C PHE A 273 -7.57 8.95 3.03
N HIS A 274 -7.04 7.92 3.69
CA HIS A 274 -6.00 7.08 3.12
C HIS A 274 -6.48 6.38 1.85
N HIS A 275 -7.65 5.72 1.89
CA HIS A 275 -8.21 5.02 0.74
C HIS A 275 -8.66 5.95 -0.39
N SER A 276 -9.09 7.18 -0.10
CA SER A 276 -9.29 8.20 -1.14
C SER A 276 -7.97 8.58 -1.83
N ASN A 277 -6.85 8.60 -1.12
CA ASN A 277 -5.54 8.79 -1.76
C ASN A 277 -5.06 7.55 -2.53
N VAL A 278 -5.34 6.34 -2.04
CA VAL A 278 -5.10 5.10 -2.79
C VAL A 278 -5.88 5.13 -4.09
N ASP A 279 -7.16 5.48 -4.04
CA ASP A 279 -8.02 5.63 -5.22
C ASP A 279 -7.50 6.67 -6.21
N ARG A 280 -7.03 7.81 -5.71
CA ARG A 280 -6.37 8.83 -6.54
C ARG A 280 -5.12 8.28 -7.23
N ILE A 281 -4.29 7.50 -6.55
CA ILE A 281 -3.09 6.89 -7.15
C ILE A 281 -3.52 5.88 -8.23
N ILE A 282 -4.58 5.10 -7.99
CA ILE A 282 -5.16 4.21 -9.00
C ILE A 282 -5.58 5.02 -10.23
N SER A 283 -6.33 6.10 -10.08
CA SER A 283 -6.78 6.92 -11.21
C SER A 283 -5.63 7.55 -12.00
N LEU A 284 -4.57 7.99 -11.32
CA LEU A 284 -3.36 8.50 -11.97
C LEU A 284 -2.62 7.40 -12.73
N TRP A 285 -2.51 6.20 -12.13
CA TRP A 285 -1.86 5.05 -12.75
C TRP A 285 -2.65 4.57 -13.96
N GLU A 286 -3.97 4.39 -13.85
CA GLU A 286 -4.87 4.03 -14.94
C GLU A 286 -4.74 5.00 -16.12
N TRP A 287 -4.61 6.31 -15.85
CA TRP A 287 -4.39 7.32 -16.90
C TRP A 287 -3.04 7.19 -17.59
N CYS A 288 -1.98 6.86 -16.84
CA CYS A 288 -0.63 6.66 -17.37
C CYS A 288 -0.44 5.32 -18.09
N TYR A 289 -1.24 4.31 -17.74
CA TYR A 289 -1.10 2.93 -18.19
C TYR A 289 -2.45 2.38 -18.68
N THR A 290 -3.09 3.11 -19.60
CA THR A 290 -4.47 2.85 -20.04
C THR A 290 -4.72 1.45 -20.62
N SER A 291 -3.68 0.75 -21.10
CA SER A 291 -3.81 -0.59 -21.67
C SER A 291 -3.72 -1.71 -20.63
N TYR A 292 -3.20 -1.42 -19.43
CA TYR A 292 -2.93 -2.44 -18.41
C TYR A 292 -4.12 -2.64 -17.50
N TRP A 293 -4.57 -3.88 -17.40
CA TRP A 293 -5.76 -4.28 -16.65
C TRP A 293 -5.74 -5.78 -16.40
N MET A 294 -6.48 -6.26 -15.40
CA MET A 294 -6.53 -7.68 -15.06
C MET A 294 -7.06 -8.57 -16.20
N ASN A 295 -7.98 -8.09 -17.05
CA ASN A 295 -8.70 -8.92 -18.03
C ASN A 295 -9.29 -10.20 -17.38
N ASN A 296 -9.58 -11.26 -18.14
CA ASN A 296 -10.10 -12.54 -17.62
C ASN A 296 -9.00 -13.57 -17.28
N GLY A 297 -7.74 -13.17 -17.39
CA GLY A 297 -6.59 -14.06 -17.27
C GLY A 297 -5.32 -13.40 -17.76
N TYR A 298 -4.25 -14.16 -17.86
CA TYR A 298 -2.94 -13.71 -18.30
C TYR A 298 -2.28 -14.72 -19.24
N THR A 299 -1.34 -14.25 -20.06
CA THR A 299 -0.62 -15.09 -21.03
C THR A 299 0.87 -15.17 -20.70
N VAL A 300 1.42 -16.38 -20.64
CA VAL A 300 2.87 -16.62 -20.47
C VAL A 300 3.32 -17.54 -21.58
N GLU A 301 4.33 -17.12 -22.35
CA GLU A 301 4.92 -17.92 -23.44
C GLU A 301 3.88 -18.44 -24.47
N GLY A 302 2.82 -17.65 -24.72
CA GLY A 302 1.74 -18.01 -25.63
C GLY A 302 0.69 -18.97 -25.05
N VAL A 303 0.75 -19.28 -23.75
CA VAL A 303 -0.24 -20.07 -23.03
C VAL A 303 -1.10 -19.15 -22.16
N ASP A 304 -2.42 -19.27 -22.32
CA ASP A 304 -3.40 -18.50 -21.57
C ASP A 304 -3.78 -19.20 -20.26
N TYR A 305 -3.84 -18.43 -19.17
CA TYR A 305 -4.22 -18.87 -17.85
C TYR A 305 -5.37 -18.02 -17.33
N SER A 306 -6.41 -18.66 -16.80
CA SER A 306 -7.48 -17.95 -16.10
C SER A 306 -7.05 -17.54 -14.69
N TRP A 307 -7.56 -16.40 -14.21
CA TRP A 307 -7.37 -16.02 -12.82
C TRP A 307 -8.14 -16.95 -11.89
N ASN A 308 -7.45 -17.42 -10.86
CA ASN A 308 -8.06 -18.15 -9.75
C ASN A 308 -7.39 -17.70 -8.46
N GLN A 309 -8.20 -17.49 -7.42
CA GLN A 309 -7.71 -17.09 -6.11
C GLN A 309 -7.12 -18.30 -5.40
N GLN A 310 -5.88 -18.67 -5.74
CA GLN A 310 -5.30 -19.98 -5.44
C GLN A 310 -5.40 -20.38 -3.96
N TYR A 311 -5.27 -19.43 -3.04
CA TYR A 311 -5.33 -19.70 -1.60
C TYR A 311 -6.57 -19.09 -0.92
N GLY A 312 -7.53 -18.58 -1.72
CA GLY A 312 -8.66 -17.77 -1.25
C GLY A 312 -8.22 -16.42 -0.68
N THR A 313 -9.18 -15.60 -0.27
CA THR A 313 -9.03 -14.40 0.57
C THR A 313 -10.08 -14.47 1.69
N TYR A 314 -10.32 -13.37 2.41
CA TYR A 314 -11.53 -13.29 3.24
C TYR A 314 -12.80 -13.18 2.39
N ALA A 315 -12.71 -12.54 1.23
CA ALA A 315 -13.84 -12.28 0.33
C ALA A 315 -14.08 -13.41 -0.69
N GLN A 316 -13.09 -14.28 -0.91
CA GLN A 316 -13.10 -15.29 -1.96
C GLN A 316 -12.64 -16.63 -1.42
N ALA A 317 -13.26 -17.70 -1.88
CA ALA A 317 -12.92 -19.04 -1.47
C ALA A 317 -11.66 -19.59 -2.15
N TYR A 318 -11.19 -20.74 -1.68
CA TYR A 318 -10.02 -21.41 -2.24
C TYR A 318 -10.23 -21.77 -3.71
N ASN A 319 -9.29 -21.30 -4.55
CA ASN A 319 -9.26 -21.51 -5.99
C ASN A 319 -10.54 -21.03 -6.71
N GLU A 320 -11.19 -20.02 -6.16
CA GLU A 320 -12.34 -19.37 -6.80
C GLU A 320 -11.90 -18.68 -8.09
N LYS A 321 -12.69 -18.86 -9.16
CA LYS A 321 -12.44 -18.20 -10.44
C LYS A 321 -12.65 -16.70 -10.30
N LEU A 322 -11.82 -15.92 -10.97
CA LEU A 322 -11.92 -14.47 -10.98
C LEU A 322 -11.96 -13.94 -12.42
N GLU A 323 -12.85 -12.98 -12.66
CA GLU A 323 -13.02 -12.31 -13.95
C GLU A 323 -13.12 -10.79 -13.78
N GLU A 324 -12.94 -10.04 -14.86
CA GLU A 324 -13.14 -8.59 -14.80
C GLU A 324 -14.63 -8.20 -14.72
N ASP A 325 -15.52 -9.10 -15.12
CA ASP A 325 -16.95 -8.84 -15.28
C ASP A 325 -17.75 -10.13 -15.05
N GLY A 326 -19.09 -10.04 -15.07
CA GLY A 326 -19.97 -11.19 -14.88
C GLY A 326 -19.95 -11.75 -13.45
N GLU A 327 -20.45 -12.97 -13.27
CA GLU A 327 -20.66 -13.58 -11.94
C GLU A 327 -19.38 -13.69 -11.12
N PHE A 328 -18.25 -14.04 -11.77
CA PHE A 328 -16.93 -14.15 -11.14
C PHE A 328 -16.18 -12.80 -11.05
N GLY A 329 -16.81 -11.71 -11.50
CA GLY A 329 -16.30 -10.35 -11.37
C GLY A 329 -17.03 -9.51 -10.33
N HIS A 330 -18.05 -10.06 -9.66
CA HIS A 330 -18.84 -9.36 -8.65
C HIS A 330 -17.99 -8.89 -7.46
N LEU A 331 -18.21 -7.64 -7.04
CA LEU A 331 -17.56 -7.03 -5.90
C LEU A 331 -18.56 -6.92 -4.74
N VAL A 332 -18.66 -7.98 -3.95
CA VAL A 332 -19.50 -8.00 -2.74
C VAL A 332 -18.93 -7.03 -1.69
N PRO A 333 -19.75 -6.22 -0.99
CA PRO A 333 -21.21 -6.20 -0.98
C PRO A 333 -21.80 -5.03 -1.79
N TRP A 334 -21.07 -4.54 -2.80
CA TRP A 334 -21.43 -3.31 -3.51
C TRP A 334 -22.52 -3.60 -4.54
N ARG A 335 -23.71 -3.04 -4.35
CA ARG A 335 -24.82 -3.20 -5.29
C ARG A 335 -25.22 -1.92 -5.98
N HIS A 336 -25.70 -2.09 -7.21
CA HIS A 336 -26.45 -1.10 -7.97
C HIS A 336 -27.87 -0.95 -7.41
N PRO A 337 -28.60 0.14 -7.75
CA PRO A 337 -29.98 0.33 -7.31
C PRO A 337 -30.95 -0.77 -7.76
N ASP A 338 -30.64 -1.47 -8.85
CA ASP A 338 -31.44 -2.60 -9.37
C ASP A 338 -31.15 -3.93 -8.65
N GLY A 339 -30.20 -3.95 -7.72
CA GLY A 339 -29.81 -5.11 -6.95
C GLY A 339 -28.69 -5.95 -7.59
N SER A 340 -28.20 -5.62 -8.79
CA SER A 340 -27.01 -6.28 -9.34
C SER A 340 -25.73 -5.85 -8.61
N TYR A 341 -24.69 -6.68 -8.64
CA TYR A 341 -23.40 -6.35 -8.03
C TYR A 341 -22.55 -5.48 -8.96
N TRP A 342 -21.78 -4.57 -8.37
CA TRP A 342 -20.69 -3.92 -9.09
C TRP A 342 -19.67 -4.94 -9.56
N THR A 343 -19.02 -4.71 -10.69
CA THR A 343 -17.93 -5.57 -11.19
C THR A 343 -16.58 -4.86 -11.23
N ASN A 344 -15.49 -5.63 -11.28
CA ASN A 344 -14.13 -5.08 -11.41
C ASN A 344 -14.03 -4.05 -12.55
N LYS A 345 -14.60 -4.37 -13.71
CA LYS A 345 -14.59 -3.53 -14.92
C LYS A 345 -15.31 -2.21 -14.73
N GLU A 346 -16.44 -2.17 -14.02
CA GLU A 346 -17.19 -0.94 -13.77
C GLU A 346 -16.40 0.03 -12.88
N THR A 347 -15.49 -0.49 -12.05
CA THR A 347 -14.65 0.36 -11.21
C THR A 347 -13.56 1.09 -11.99
N ARG A 348 -13.29 0.71 -13.24
CA ARG A 348 -12.20 1.28 -14.04
C ARG A 348 -12.50 2.70 -14.51
N PHE A 349 -11.48 3.56 -14.49
CA PHE A 349 -11.47 4.94 -15.01
C PHE A 349 -12.51 5.91 -14.41
N LEU A 350 -12.27 7.21 -14.61
CA LEU A 350 -13.14 8.32 -14.18
C LEU A 350 -13.59 9.21 -15.36
N THR A 351 -13.38 8.74 -16.59
CA THR A 351 -13.77 9.45 -17.81
C THR A 351 -15.28 9.35 -18.06
N SER A 352 -15.82 10.23 -18.91
CA SER A 352 -17.26 10.31 -19.17
C SER A 352 -17.85 9.09 -19.90
N ASP A 353 -17.01 8.28 -20.54
CA ASP A 353 -17.37 7.02 -21.22
C ASP A 353 -17.26 5.79 -20.31
N ALA A 354 -16.69 5.93 -19.10
CA ALA A 354 -16.64 4.89 -18.09
C ALA A 354 -17.95 4.82 -17.29
N PHE A 355 -18.13 3.74 -16.52
CA PHE A 355 -19.28 3.64 -15.62
C PHE A 355 -19.26 4.80 -14.60
N PRO A 356 -20.38 5.53 -14.42
CA PRO A 356 -20.39 6.79 -13.68
C PRO A 356 -20.16 6.57 -12.18
N LYS A 357 -19.19 7.34 -11.64
CA LYS A 357 -18.85 7.34 -10.21
C LYS A 357 -19.15 8.68 -9.53
N TYR A 358 -19.50 9.70 -10.31
CA TYR A 358 -19.94 11.04 -9.87
C TYR A 358 -18.92 11.88 -9.05
N TYR A 359 -17.66 11.45 -9.02
CA TYR A 359 -16.52 12.23 -8.53
C TYR A 359 -15.34 12.16 -9.52
N SER A 360 -14.39 13.06 -9.34
CA SER A 360 -13.09 13.03 -10.02
C SER A 360 -12.03 13.76 -9.20
N TYR A 361 -10.77 13.65 -9.62
CA TYR A 361 -9.63 14.32 -8.98
C TYR A 361 -9.21 15.56 -9.77
N LYS A 362 -8.81 16.60 -9.04
CA LYS A 362 -8.22 17.81 -9.64
C LYS A 362 -6.98 17.45 -10.44
N GLU A 363 -6.76 18.24 -11.51
CA GLU A 363 -5.58 18.12 -12.36
C GLU A 363 -4.29 18.08 -11.52
N PHE A 364 -3.42 17.12 -11.85
CA PHE A 364 -2.15 16.93 -11.16
C PHE A 364 -1.02 16.76 -12.17
N LEU A 365 -0.07 17.71 -12.18
CA LEU A 365 1.10 17.68 -13.08
C LEU A 365 0.74 17.47 -14.57
N GLY A 366 -0.37 18.08 -15.02
CA GLY A 366 -0.88 17.96 -16.39
C GLY A 366 -1.77 16.75 -16.64
N VAL A 367 -2.00 15.89 -15.63
CA VAL A 367 -2.92 14.75 -15.72
C VAL A 367 -4.32 15.16 -15.31
N LYS A 368 -5.29 14.97 -16.22
CA LYS A 368 -6.72 15.17 -16.01
C LYS A 368 -7.41 13.81 -16.07
N VAL A 369 -7.65 13.18 -14.92
CA VAL A 369 -8.15 11.79 -14.87
C VAL A 369 -9.59 11.64 -15.42
N ASP A 370 -10.33 12.74 -15.55
CA ASP A 370 -11.63 12.84 -16.19
C ASP A 370 -11.57 12.92 -17.72
N LYS A 371 -10.36 13.01 -18.31
CA LYS A 371 -10.14 13.09 -19.75
C LYS A 371 -9.08 12.08 -20.19
N PRO A 372 -9.31 11.30 -21.25
CA PRO A 372 -8.29 10.37 -21.73
C PRO A 372 -7.03 11.13 -22.18
N ALA A 373 -5.88 10.49 -22.05
CA ALA A 373 -4.65 10.98 -22.66
C ALA A 373 -4.80 11.03 -24.19
N ALA A 374 -4.21 12.03 -24.83
CA ALA A 374 -4.28 12.21 -26.27
C ALA A 374 -3.45 11.16 -27.03
N ASN A 375 -2.35 10.69 -26.44
CA ASN A 375 -1.45 9.69 -27.01
C ASN A 375 -0.49 9.12 -25.95
N LEU A 376 0.24 8.07 -26.32
CA LEU A 376 1.24 7.41 -25.45
C LEU A 376 2.35 8.37 -24.98
N GLN A 377 2.79 9.30 -25.83
CA GLN A 377 3.82 10.26 -25.44
C GLN A 377 3.37 11.11 -24.24
N GLN A 378 2.12 11.57 -24.24
CA GLN A 378 1.57 12.33 -23.12
C GLN A 378 1.52 11.51 -21.82
N GLN A 379 1.22 10.20 -21.93
CA GLN A 379 1.23 9.26 -20.81
C GLN A 379 2.64 9.08 -20.24
N GLN A 380 3.61 8.86 -21.13
CA GLN A 380 5.03 8.71 -20.79
C GLN A 380 5.57 9.97 -20.09
N GLU A 381 5.35 11.15 -20.65
CA GLU A 381 5.81 12.40 -20.04
C GLU A 381 5.14 12.66 -18.67
N ALA A 382 3.86 12.31 -18.53
CA ALA A 382 3.17 12.45 -17.25
C ALA A 382 3.72 11.52 -16.19
N ARG A 383 3.91 10.22 -16.48
CA ARG A 383 4.48 9.28 -15.50
C ARG A 383 5.90 9.66 -15.11
N ALA A 384 6.70 10.23 -16.01
CA ALA A 384 8.02 10.78 -15.69
C ALA A 384 7.94 11.96 -14.72
N ARG A 385 7.02 12.93 -14.96
CA ARG A 385 6.79 14.05 -14.04
C ARG A 385 6.31 13.59 -12.67
N ILE A 386 5.43 12.60 -12.63
CA ILE A 386 4.90 12.03 -11.39
C ILE A 386 5.99 11.29 -10.61
N ALA A 387 6.76 10.41 -11.26
CA ALA A 387 7.89 9.70 -10.64
C ALA A 387 8.90 10.69 -10.03
N LYS A 388 9.28 11.73 -10.79
CA LYS A 388 10.17 12.81 -10.33
C LYS A 388 9.60 13.59 -9.15
N PHE A 389 8.30 13.91 -9.17
CA PHE A 389 7.63 14.58 -8.06
C PHE A 389 7.73 13.78 -6.75
N TYR A 390 7.66 12.45 -6.84
CA TYR A 390 7.88 11.55 -5.70
C TYR A 390 9.32 11.05 -5.57
N SER A 391 10.31 11.86 -5.95
CA SER A 391 11.73 11.63 -5.69
C SER A 391 12.37 10.44 -6.43
N VAL A 392 11.74 9.93 -7.47
CA VAL A 392 12.40 9.04 -8.45
C VAL A 392 12.95 9.92 -9.59
N ASP A 393 14.10 10.54 -9.33
CA ASP A 393 14.81 11.42 -10.28
C ASP A 393 16.29 11.05 -10.42
N PRO A 394 16.59 9.96 -11.14
CA PRO A 394 17.97 9.52 -11.33
C PRO A 394 18.80 10.48 -12.19
N GLN A 395 18.17 11.26 -13.08
CA GLN A 395 18.85 12.25 -13.92
C GLN A 395 19.51 13.33 -13.05
N THR A 396 18.76 13.89 -12.09
CA THR A 396 19.30 14.88 -11.15
C THR A 396 20.21 14.23 -10.11
N SER A 397 19.86 13.03 -9.62
CA SER A 397 20.68 12.31 -8.64
C SER A 397 22.10 12.02 -9.15
N ALA A 398 22.24 11.64 -10.43
CA ALA A 398 23.55 11.38 -11.04
C ALA A 398 24.42 12.66 -11.19
N GLN A 399 23.80 13.83 -11.37
CA GLN A 399 24.53 15.10 -11.49
C GLN A 399 25.01 15.65 -10.14
N ASN A 400 24.21 15.45 -9.09
CA ASN A 400 24.52 15.97 -7.75
C ASN A 400 25.66 15.23 -7.06
N THR A 401 26.05 14.05 -7.54
CA THR A 401 27.24 13.33 -7.08
C THR A 401 28.49 13.85 -7.80
N THR A 402 28.91 15.09 -7.55
CA THR A 402 30.04 15.74 -8.28
C THR A 402 31.41 15.11 -8.05
N THR A 403 31.56 14.24 -7.05
CA THR A 403 32.63 13.24 -6.94
C THR A 403 32.00 11.84 -6.98
N LEU A 404 31.54 11.42 -8.17
CA LEU A 404 30.92 10.10 -8.36
C LEU A 404 31.81 9.04 -7.70
N ALA A 405 31.20 8.27 -6.82
CA ALA A 405 31.72 7.01 -6.30
C ALA A 405 32.13 6.03 -7.42
N HIS A 406 31.69 6.31 -8.66
CA HIS A 406 31.84 5.55 -9.89
C HIS A 406 31.40 4.11 -9.69
N VAL A 407 30.09 3.89 -9.76
CA VAL A 407 29.55 2.53 -9.81
C VAL A 407 29.73 2.02 -11.25
N PRO A 408 30.24 0.80 -11.48
CA PRO A 408 30.36 0.24 -12.82
C PRO A 408 29.00 0.14 -13.52
N VAL A 409 28.94 0.61 -14.76
CA VAL A 409 27.78 0.55 -15.65
C VAL A 409 28.25 -0.06 -16.96
N PRO A 410 27.46 -0.91 -17.66
CA PRO A 410 27.87 -1.49 -18.92
C PRO A 410 28.33 -0.42 -19.92
N GLY A 411 29.36 -0.78 -20.69
CA GLY A 411 29.89 0.02 -21.79
C GLY A 411 28.89 0.20 -22.93
N VAL A 412 29.22 1.11 -23.85
CA VAL A 412 28.41 1.33 -25.07
C VAL A 412 28.43 0.06 -25.91
N GLY A 413 27.26 -0.51 -26.18
CA GLY A 413 27.10 -1.73 -27.00
C GLY A 413 27.21 -3.05 -26.23
N GLU A 414 27.40 -3.02 -24.90
CA GLU A 414 27.38 -4.24 -24.08
C GLU A 414 25.96 -4.73 -23.74
N VAL A 415 24.97 -3.83 -23.80
CA VAL A 415 23.55 -4.15 -23.59
C VAL A 415 22.72 -3.45 -24.65
N ASP A 416 21.72 -4.14 -25.19
CA ASP A 416 20.77 -3.57 -26.14
C ASP A 416 19.90 -2.53 -25.44
N LEU A 417 20.09 -1.28 -25.83
CA LEU A 417 19.24 -0.16 -25.42
C LEU A 417 18.33 0.25 -26.58
N PRO A 418 17.11 0.74 -26.31
CA PRO A 418 16.29 1.37 -27.34
C PRO A 418 17.07 2.50 -28.02
N SER A 419 16.91 2.67 -29.34
CA SER A 419 17.76 3.54 -30.18
C SER A 419 17.85 5.00 -29.73
N ASN A 420 16.85 5.49 -28.99
CA ASN A 420 16.79 6.88 -28.51
C ASN A 420 17.23 7.04 -27.05
N PHE A 421 17.79 6.00 -26.42
CA PHE A 421 18.21 6.02 -25.03
C PHE A 421 19.73 5.97 -24.91
N GLN A 422 20.26 6.68 -23.91
CA GLN A 422 21.66 6.71 -23.56
C GLN A 422 21.85 6.42 -22.08
N SER A 423 22.77 5.52 -21.76
CA SER A 423 23.11 5.16 -20.39
C SER A 423 23.61 6.36 -19.58
N ILE A 424 23.14 6.49 -18.34
CA ILE A 424 23.65 7.43 -17.35
C ILE A 424 24.91 6.82 -16.73
N LYS A 425 26.07 7.35 -17.13
CA LYS A 425 27.38 6.82 -16.71
C LYS A 425 27.57 6.92 -15.19
N GLY A 426 28.15 5.86 -14.60
CA GLY A 426 28.60 5.86 -13.21
C GLY A 426 27.49 5.78 -12.16
N PHE A 427 26.23 5.60 -12.58
CA PHE A 427 25.05 5.63 -11.72
C PHE A 427 24.24 4.33 -11.87
N ARG A 428 23.91 3.70 -10.74
CA ARG A 428 22.97 2.59 -10.66
C ARG A 428 21.95 2.87 -9.56
N LEU A 429 20.71 2.45 -9.79
CA LEU A 429 19.72 2.31 -8.72
C LEU A 429 20.02 1.03 -7.94
N PHE A 430 19.89 1.08 -6.62
CA PHE A 430 19.94 -0.10 -5.77
C PHE A 430 18.62 -0.24 -5.03
N ILE A 431 18.05 -1.44 -5.07
CA ILE A 431 16.82 -1.77 -4.35
C ILE A 431 17.00 -3.05 -3.54
N ILE A 432 16.17 -3.22 -2.53
CA ILE A 432 16.06 -4.43 -1.73
C ILE A 432 14.70 -5.02 -2.04
N LEU A 433 14.69 -6.20 -2.64
CA LEU A 433 13.50 -7.03 -2.81
C LEU A 433 13.41 -7.97 -1.60
N ALA A 434 12.27 -7.97 -0.93
CA ALA A 434 12.00 -8.88 0.18
C ALA A 434 10.75 -9.73 -0.09
N ARG A 435 10.85 -11.02 0.19
CA ARG A 435 9.72 -11.96 0.26
C ARG A 435 9.55 -12.37 1.71
N LEU A 436 8.44 -11.95 2.31
CA LEU A 436 8.18 -12.04 3.74
C LEU A 436 6.99 -12.99 3.98
N PRO A 437 7.06 -13.94 4.92
CA PRO A 437 5.89 -14.78 5.20
C PRO A 437 4.74 -13.93 5.75
N GLU A 438 3.59 -13.94 5.07
CA GLU A 438 2.39 -13.15 5.39
C GLU A 438 1.97 -13.33 6.85
N HIS A 439 2.10 -14.57 7.35
CA HIS A 439 1.71 -14.95 8.70
C HIS A 439 2.89 -15.44 9.55
N ALA A 440 4.11 -14.97 9.27
CA ALA A 440 5.31 -15.25 10.07
C ALA A 440 5.01 -15.16 11.57
N PHE A 441 4.30 -14.11 11.91
CA PHE A 441 4.02 -13.73 13.28
C PHE A 441 2.55 -13.93 13.64
N GLY A 442 1.73 -14.40 12.71
CA GLY A 442 0.30 -14.56 12.90
C GLY A 442 -0.49 -13.27 13.06
N ARG A 443 0.08 -12.16 12.58
CA ARG A 443 -0.48 -10.80 12.50
C ARG A 443 0.43 -9.86 11.74
N SER A 444 -0.01 -8.62 11.57
CA SER A 444 0.80 -7.54 10.98
C SER A 444 2.14 -7.31 11.69
N TYR A 445 3.17 -7.01 10.89
CA TYR A 445 4.51 -6.71 11.35
C TYR A 445 5.27 -5.87 10.32
N ASN A 446 6.43 -5.37 10.72
CA ASN A 446 7.31 -4.56 9.89
C ASN A 446 8.64 -5.27 9.66
N PHE A 447 9.16 -5.18 8.43
CA PHE A 447 10.55 -5.41 8.12
C PHE A 447 11.20 -4.08 7.75
N GLN A 448 12.22 -3.66 8.51
CA GLN A 448 12.89 -2.38 8.34
C GLN A 448 14.37 -2.57 8.05
N VAL A 449 14.90 -1.74 7.14
CA VAL A 449 16.32 -1.70 6.81
C VAL A 449 16.93 -0.38 7.27
N PHE A 450 18.08 -0.46 7.94
CA PHE A 450 18.78 0.68 8.52
C PHE A 450 20.21 0.81 7.98
N TYR A 451 20.64 2.04 7.76
CA TYR A 451 22.02 2.45 7.53
C TYR A 451 22.63 2.94 8.86
N LYS A 452 23.88 2.57 9.17
CA LYS A 452 24.57 2.96 10.42
C LYS A 452 23.74 2.67 11.70
N GLY A 453 22.98 1.57 11.69
CA GLY A 453 22.21 1.05 12.83
C GLY A 453 20.89 1.78 13.15
N ASN A 454 20.81 3.10 12.92
CA ASN A 454 19.68 3.93 13.35
C ASN A 454 19.03 4.76 12.23
N ASN A 455 19.67 4.92 11.07
CA ASN A 455 19.07 5.69 9.97
C ASN A 455 18.17 4.77 9.15
N LEU A 456 16.86 4.87 9.33
CA LEU A 456 15.89 4.09 8.56
C LEU A 456 16.02 4.42 7.06
N ILE A 457 16.11 3.38 6.24
CA ILE A 457 16.18 3.47 4.77
C ILE A 457 14.80 3.21 4.18
N GLY A 458 14.12 2.19 4.68
CA GLY A 458 12.78 1.85 4.26
C GLY A 458 12.14 0.78 5.13
N ASN A 459 10.83 0.64 4.97
CA ASN A 459 9.98 -0.18 5.81
C ASN A 459 9.02 -1.00 4.94
N ILE A 460 8.91 -2.30 5.09
CA ILE A 460 7.85 -3.11 4.48
C ILE A 460 6.91 -3.54 5.59
N THR A 461 5.65 -3.11 5.52
CA THR A 461 4.61 -3.59 6.42
C THR A 461 3.90 -4.77 5.79
N VAL A 462 3.92 -5.91 6.47
CA VAL A 462 3.00 -7.01 6.21
C VAL A 462 1.72 -6.69 6.97
N PHE A 463 0.64 -6.40 6.25
CA PHE A 463 -0.65 -6.05 6.82
C PHE A 463 -1.57 -7.26 6.77
N ALA A 464 -1.52 -8.09 7.81
CA ALA A 464 -2.15 -9.40 7.83
C ALA A 464 -3.09 -9.55 9.03
N ARG A 465 -4.20 -10.25 8.81
CA ARG A 465 -5.16 -10.60 9.88
C ARG A 465 -4.53 -11.54 10.90
N GLU A 466 -5.09 -11.54 12.11
CA GLU A 466 -4.65 -12.41 13.21
C GLU A 466 -4.88 -13.90 12.89
N ASP A 467 -4.05 -14.77 13.49
CA ASP A 467 -4.15 -16.23 13.35
C ASP A 467 -5.48 -16.82 13.81
N ASP A 468 -6.15 -16.16 14.76
CA ASP A 468 -7.44 -16.59 15.29
C ASP A 468 -8.64 -16.06 14.47
N SER A 469 -8.37 -15.41 13.33
CA SER A 469 -9.39 -15.02 12.38
C SER A 469 -10.17 -16.26 11.91
N PRO A 470 -11.52 -16.23 11.93
CA PRO A 470 -12.37 -17.38 11.60
C PRO A 470 -12.35 -17.77 10.12
N CYS A 471 -11.66 -17.01 9.28
CA CYS A 471 -11.54 -17.22 7.84
C CYS A 471 -10.73 -18.49 7.51
N LYS A 472 -11.38 -19.43 6.81
CA LYS A 472 -10.78 -20.73 6.43
C LYS A 472 -9.74 -20.58 5.31
N ALA A 473 -9.99 -19.74 4.31
CA ALA A 473 -9.00 -19.41 3.28
C ALA A 473 -7.75 -18.76 3.89
N CYS A 474 -7.93 -17.89 4.89
CA CYS A 474 -6.83 -17.29 5.65
C CYS A 474 -6.04 -18.37 6.42
N ALA A 475 -6.70 -19.40 6.96
CA ALA A 475 -6.02 -20.55 7.54
C ALA A 475 -5.21 -21.34 6.50
N LEU A 476 -5.75 -21.55 5.30
CA LEU A 476 -5.02 -22.20 4.20
C LEU A 476 -3.81 -21.37 3.74
N ARG A 477 -3.92 -20.04 3.66
CA ARG A 477 -2.78 -19.14 3.40
C ARG A 477 -1.69 -19.27 4.45
N ARG A 478 -2.07 -19.36 5.73
CA ARG A 478 -1.15 -19.61 6.86
C ARG A 478 -0.42 -20.95 6.71
N GLU A 479 -1.16 -22.01 6.39
CA GLU A 479 -0.62 -23.35 6.19
C GLU A 479 0.29 -23.45 4.95
N SER A 480 -0.06 -22.69 3.91
CA SER A 480 0.66 -22.65 2.64
C SER A 480 1.88 -21.70 2.64
N ALA A 481 2.19 -21.07 3.78
CA ALA A 481 3.27 -20.11 3.94
C ALA A 481 3.26 -19.00 2.87
N SER A 482 2.08 -18.40 2.65
CA SER A 482 1.89 -17.29 1.72
C SER A 482 2.92 -16.17 1.93
N LEU A 483 3.36 -15.54 0.83
CA LEU A 483 4.44 -14.56 0.82
C LEU A 483 3.93 -13.19 0.40
N VAL A 484 4.35 -12.18 1.15
CA VAL A 484 4.20 -10.77 0.83
C VAL A 484 5.48 -10.30 0.18
N ARG A 485 5.37 -9.73 -1.02
CA ARG A 485 6.47 -9.07 -1.71
C ARG A 485 6.55 -7.60 -1.31
N GLY A 486 7.76 -7.13 -1.04
CA GLY A 486 8.02 -5.71 -0.79
C GLY A 486 9.32 -5.24 -1.42
N VAL A 487 9.37 -3.95 -1.76
CA VAL A 487 10.55 -3.31 -2.36
C VAL A 487 10.93 -2.08 -1.53
N ILE A 488 12.21 -1.94 -1.23
CA ILE A 488 12.81 -0.74 -0.62
C ILE A 488 13.86 -0.20 -1.59
N SER A 489 13.73 1.06 -2.01
CA SER A 489 14.77 1.73 -2.79
C SER A 489 15.81 2.33 -1.86
N ILE A 490 17.08 2.00 -2.03
CA ILE A 490 18.16 2.63 -1.26
C ILE A 490 18.40 4.03 -1.84
N PRO A 491 18.27 5.12 -1.06
CA PRO A 491 18.53 6.46 -1.55
C PRO A 491 19.92 6.57 -2.18
N PRO A 492 20.06 7.11 -3.40
CA PRO A 492 21.36 7.21 -4.08
C PRO A 492 22.43 7.93 -3.26
N ARG A 493 22.01 8.93 -2.45
CA ARG A 493 22.88 9.64 -1.50
C ARG A 493 23.54 8.72 -0.47
N ILE A 494 22.85 7.67 -0.01
CA ILE A 494 23.38 6.70 0.96
C ILE A 494 24.41 5.79 0.28
N VAL A 495 24.13 5.31 -0.93
CA VAL A 495 25.09 4.51 -1.71
C VAL A 495 26.37 5.31 -1.98
N HIS A 496 26.22 6.57 -2.38
CA HIS A 496 27.35 7.48 -2.58
C HIS A 496 28.18 7.65 -1.30
N GLU A 497 27.52 7.94 -0.18
CA GLU A 497 28.18 8.09 1.12
C GLU A 497 28.93 6.82 1.56
N ILE A 498 28.34 5.65 1.37
CA ILE A 498 28.96 4.35 1.69
C ILE A 498 30.27 4.19 0.91
N ILE A 499 30.25 4.43 -0.40
CA ILE A 499 31.43 4.23 -1.25
C ILE A 499 32.50 5.27 -0.93
N VAL A 500 32.14 6.55 -0.79
CA VAL A 500 33.11 7.62 -0.49
C VAL A 500 33.78 7.41 0.87
N ASN A 501 33.02 7.01 1.89
CA ASN A 501 33.54 6.81 3.23
C ASN A 501 34.31 5.49 3.43
N SER A 502 34.21 4.56 2.47
CA SER A 502 34.94 3.28 2.55
C SER A 502 36.45 3.41 2.40
N GLY A 503 36.94 4.52 1.83
CA GLY A 503 38.35 4.73 1.55
C GLY A 503 38.93 3.86 0.42
N ILE A 504 38.09 3.17 -0.35
CA ILE A 504 38.56 2.37 -1.50
C ILE A 504 39.23 3.24 -2.57
N ASP A 505 40.17 2.64 -3.29
CA ASP A 505 40.64 3.18 -4.57
C ASP A 505 39.51 3.09 -5.59
N ARG A 506 38.81 4.21 -5.81
CA ARG A 506 37.65 4.32 -6.71
C ARG A 506 37.96 3.94 -8.15
N THR A 507 39.23 3.97 -8.58
CA THR A 507 39.62 3.55 -9.93
C THR A 507 39.58 2.03 -10.12
N LYS A 508 39.57 1.27 -9.02
CA LYS A 508 39.49 -0.19 -9.00
C LYS A 508 38.12 -0.69 -8.51
N ASN A 509 37.13 0.19 -8.41
CA ASN A 509 35.82 -0.18 -7.91
C ASN A 509 35.12 -1.13 -8.88
N THR A 510 34.66 -2.28 -8.36
CA THR A 510 33.88 -3.28 -9.11
C THR A 510 32.47 -3.37 -8.53
N MET A 511 31.57 -4.09 -9.22
CA MET A 511 30.23 -4.34 -8.67
C MET A 511 30.29 -5.17 -7.39
N ASP A 512 31.20 -6.13 -7.30
CA ASP A 512 31.40 -6.94 -6.08
C ASP A 512 31.88 -6.09 -4.90
N ILE A 513 32.81 -5.15 -5.14
CA ILE A 513 33.27 -4.23 -4.09
C ILE A 513 32.12 -3.31 -3.66
N THR A 514 31.40 -2.72 -4.62
CA THR A 514 30.29 -1.81 -4.33
C THR A 514 29.19 -2.50 -3.52
N THR A 515 28.78 -3.69 -3.95
CA THR A 515 27.71 -4.45 -3.28
C THR A 515 28.17 -5.01 -1.94
N GLY A 516 29.43 -5.43 -1.81
CA GLY A 516 30.04 -5.79 -0.54
C GLY A 516 30.03 -4.63 0.47
N LEU A 517 30.36 -3.42 0.04
CA LEU A 517 30.29 -2.22 0.89
C LEU A 517 28.86 -1.87 1.28
N VAL A 518 27.92 -1.90 0.32
CA VAL A 518 26.50 -1.62 0.58
C VAL A 518 25.95 -2.64 1.57
N THR A 519 26.09 -3.94 1.31
CA THR A 519 25.59 -4.99 2.20
C THR A 519 26.15 -4.88 3.62
N LYS A 520 27.46 -4.64 3.77
CA LYS A 520 28.12 -4.45 5.08
C LYS A 520 27.59 -3.25 5.87
N ALA A 521 27.17 -2.19 5.19
CA ALA A 521 26.69 -0.97 5.81
C ALA A 521 25.23 -1.04 6.30
N LEU A 522 24.50 -2.09 5.94
CA LEU A 522 23.07 -2.25 6.19
C LEU A 522 22.78 -3.26 7.30
N SER A 523 21.68 -3.03 8.01
CA SER A 523 21.12 -3.95 9.00
C SER A 523 19.61 -4.04 8.82
N GLY A 524 19.03 -5.21 9.09
CA GLY A 524 17.61 -5.48 9.00
C GLY A 524 17.00 -5.74 10.38
N LYS A 525 15.75 -5.34 10.59
CA LYS A 525 15.00 -5.67 11.80
C LYS A 525 13.59 -6.12 11.43
N LEU A 526 13.11 -7.17 12.07
CA LEU A 526 11.69 -7.50 12.13
C LEU A 526 11.13 -6.85 13.39
N LEU A 527 10.03 -6.13 13.27
CA LEU A 527 9.38 -5.44 14.39
C LEU A 527 7.89 -5.78 14.39
N ASP A 528 7.27 -5.84 15.57
CA ASP A 528 5.81 -5.73 15.61
C ASP A 528 5.38 -4.28 15.36
N LEU A 529 4.07 -4.05 15.24
CA LEU A 529 3.55 -2.71 14.99
C LEU A 529 3.69 -1.76 16.18
N SER A 530 4.05 -2.23 17.38
CA SER A 530 4.40 -1.35 18.50
C SER A 530 5.83 -0.81 18.41
N GLY A 531 6.62 -1.27 17.43
CA GLY A 531 8.03 -0.93 17.27
C GLY A 531 8.97 -1.82 18.08
N LYS A 532 8.47 -2.89 18.71
CA LYS A 532 9.32 -3.84 19.43
C LYS A 532 10.07 -4.73 18.44
N VAL A 533 11.38 -4.81 18.60
CA VAL A 533 12.25 -5.68 17.78
C VAL A 533 11.99 -7.15 18.10
N LEU A 534 11.66 -7.92 17.05
CA LEU A 534 11.40 -9.36 17.08
C LEU A 534 12.64 -10.16 16.71
N ALA A 535 13.39 -9.68 15.72
CA ALA A 535 14.61 -10.28 15.20
C ALA A 535 15.45 -9.21 14.50
N SER A 536 16.75 -9.43 14.36
CA SER A 536 17.65 -8.48 13.70
C SER A 536 18.79 -9.18 12.98
N ALA A 537 19.17 -8.63 11.83
CA ALA A 537 20.27 -9.13 11.00
C ALA A 537 21.25 -8.00 10.69
N GLN A 538 22.55 -8.32 10.69
CA GLN A 538 23.58 -7.43 10.12
C GLN A 538 23.96 -7.95 8.73
N GLY A 539 24.08 -7.05 7.77
CA GLY A 539 24.48 -7.41 6.42
C GLY A 539 25.99 -7.60 6.26
N GLY A 540 26.37 -8.30 5.19
CA GLY A 540 27.76 -8.58 4.82
C GLY A 540 28.23 -9.99 5.20
N GLU A 541 29.16 -10.53 4.40
CA GLU A 541 29.64 -11.90 4.55
C GLU A 541 30.55 -12.11 5.78
N GLU A 542 31.10 -11.04 6.35
CA GLU A 542 32.01 -11.10 7.50
C GLU A 542 31.29 -11.27 8.84
N VAL A 543 29.96 -11.09 8.88
CA VAL A 543 29.16 -11.17 10.11
C VAL A 543 29.15 -12.60 10.64
N ALA A 544 29.39 -12.78 11.94
CA ALA A 544 29.35 -14.09 12.58
C ALA A 544 27.99 -14.76 12.39
N ALA A 545 27.98 -16.09 12.20
CA ALA A 545 26.73 -16.82 12.12
C ALA A 545 25.94 -16.70 13.43
N VAL A 546 24.63 -16.43 13.33
CA VAL A 546 23.74 -16.47 14.50
C VAL A 546 23.72 -17.92 15.02
N PRO A 547 24.04 -18.17 16.31
CA PRO A 547 23.95 -19.51 16.87
C PRO A 547 22.53 -20.06 16.72
N ALA A 548 22.37 -21.36 16.45
CA ALA A 548 21.06 -21.97 16.23
C ALA A 548 20.08 -21.75 17.39
N SER A 549 20.57 -21.63 18.62
CA SER A 549 19.75 -21.33 19.81
C SER A 549 19.21 -19.90 19.87
N HIS A 550 19.72 -19.00 19.02
CA HIS A 550 19.35 -17.59 18.94
C HIS A 550 18.76 -17.22 17.56
N ALA A 551 18.70 -18.17 16.62
CA ALA A 551 18.13 -17.94 15.31
C ALA A 551 16.60 -17.94 15.40
N ALA A 552 15.95 -17.04 14.65
CA ALA A 552 14.51 -17.04 14.48
C ALA A 552 14.06 -18.36 13.83
N SER A 553 12.86 -18.84 14.17
CA SER A 553 12.34 -20.08 13.58
C SER A 553 12.13 -19.92 12.07
N LYS A 554 12.34 -20.98 11.27
CA LYS A 554 12.20 -20.96 9.80
C LYS A 554 10.85 -20.40 9.33
N ARG A 555 9.78 -20.60 10.10
CA ARG A 555 8.43 -20.10 9.80
C ARG A 555 8.31 -18.57 9.81
N VAL A 556 9.19 -17.87 10.53
CA VAL A 556 9.11 -16.41 10.72
C VAL A 556 10.23 -15.65 10.01
N GLN A 557 11.23 -16.36 9.50
CA GLN A 557 12.31 -15.75 8.74
C GLN A 557 11.77 -15.27 7.39
N PRO A 558 12.29 -14.14 6.86
CA PRO A 558 12.11 -13.81 5.45
C PRO A 558 12.41 -15.03 4.56
N VAL A 559 11.78 -15.18 3.41
CA VAL A 559 12.16 -16.25 2.46
C VAL A 559 13.33 -15.79 1.62
N GLU A 560 13.31 -14.51 1.25
CA GLU A 560 14.32 -13.91 0.39
C GLU A 560 14.50 -12.44 0.75
N ILE A 561 15.76 -11.99 0.82
CA ILE A 561 16.12 -10.57 0.86
C ILE A 561 17.29 -10.36 -0.10
N THR A 562 16.98 -9.86 -1.28
CA THR A 562 17.93 -9.74 -2.40
C THR A 562 18.22 -8.28 -2.66
N LEU A 563 19.51 -7.93 -2.70
CA LEU A 563 19.97 -6.64 -3.19
C LEU A 563 20.01 -6.71 -4.72
N LEU A 564 19.26 -5.85 -5.39
CA LEU A 564 19.25 -5.71 -6.84
C LEU A 564 19.84 -4.37 -7.23
N SER A 565 20.49 -4.29 -8.39
CA SER A 565 20.85 -3.02 -8.98
C SER A 565 20.54 -2.94 -10.46
N SER A 566 20.21 -1.75 -10.93
CA SER A 566 19.90 -1.46 -12.33
C SER A 566 20.77 -0.33 -12.82
N ALA A 567 21.33 -0.48 -14.02
CA ALA A 567 21.75 0.66 -14.80
C ALA A 567 20.51 1.44 -15.28
N ILE A 568 20.69 2.73 -15.58
CA ILE A 568 19.59 3.60 -15.99
C ILE A 568 19.98 4.31 -17.27
N ALA A 569 19.10 4.31 -18.26
CA ALA A 569 19.24 5.09 -19.47
C ALA A 569 18.22 6.22 -19.49
N GLN A 570 18.63 7.37 -20.01
CA GLN A 570 17.77 8.51 -20.25
C GLN A 570 17.56 8.69 -21.75
N HIS A 571 16.42 9.24 -22.14
CA HIS A 571 16.18 9.56 -23.54
C HIS A 571 17.16 10.66 -24.01
N ALA A 572 17.76 10.47 -25.18
CA ALA A 572 18.86 11.28 -25.69
C ALA A 572 18.45 12.74 -25.98
N ASN A 573 17.22 12.92 -26.47
CA ASN A 573 16.75 14.20 -27.01
C ASN A 573 15.59 14.83 -26.22
N ASP A 574 15.04 14.13 -25.22
CA ASP A 574 13.88 14.59 -24.47
C ASP A 574 13.97 14.13 -23.01
N LYS A 575 14.37 15.04 -22.12
CA LYS A 575 14.54 14.72 -20.71
C LYS A 575 13.22 14.55 -19.95
N ASN A 576 12.09 14.90 -20.58
CA ASN A 576 10.76 14.73 -20.00
C ASN A 576 10.24 13.30 -20.16
N GLN A 577 10.90 12.47 -20.97
CA GLN A 577 10.58 11.05 -21.08
C GLN A 577 10.96 10.27 -19.83
N PRO A 578 10.25 9.18 -19.52
CA PRO A 578 10.64 8.23 -18.48
C PRO A 578 12.05 7.71 -18.71
N VAL A 579 12.76 7.46 -17.62
CA VAL A 579 14.01 6.71 -17.70
C VAL A 579 13.73 5.23 -17.97
N HIS A 580 14.72 4.55 -18.54
CA HIS A 580 14.67 3.12 -18.79
C HIS A 580 15.61 2.40 -17.83
N PHE A 581 15.06 1.52 -17.00
CA PHE A 581 15.84 0.64 -16.12
C PHE A 581 16.25 -0.59 -16.92
N PHE A 582 17.55 -0.87 -16.95
CA PHE A 582 18.13 -1.99 -17.69
C PHE A 582 19.30 -2.61 -16.92
N ASP A 583 19.77 -3.77 -17.38
CA ASP A 583 20.89 -4.49 -16.73
C ASP A 583 20.61 -4.73 -15.24
N TRP A 584 19.43 -5.30 -14.96
CA TRP A 584 19.07 -5.73 -13.61
C TRP A 584 19.96 -6.89 -13.19
N ASN A 585 20.75 -6.67 -12.14
CA ASN A 585 21.64 -7.66 -11.56
C ASN A 585 21.20 -7.98 -10.14
N ALA A 586 20.97 -9.26 -9.86
CA ALA A 586 20.84 -9.78 -8.51
C ALA A 586 22.23 -9.93 -7.89
N HIS A 587 22.43 -9.34 -6.72
CA HIS A 587 23.65 -9.46 -5.94
C HIS A 587 23.45 -10.46 -4.82
N LYS A 588 24.54 -10.85 -4.15
CA LYS A 588 24.48 -11.77 -3.01
C LYS A 588 23.43 -11.29 -1.99
N GLY A 589 22.72 -12.24 -1.39
CA GLY A 589 21.66 -11.95 -0.42
C GLY A 589 22.12 -10.99 0.67
N LEU A 590 21.29 -9.98 0.98
CA LEU A 590 21.66 -8.88 1.88
C LEU A 590 22.03 -9.38 3.28
N PHE A 591 21.33 -10.44 3.73
CA PHE A 591 21.55 -11.13 4.99
C PHE A 591 21.83 -12.61 4.70
N PRO A 592 23.10 -13.00 4.47
CA PRO A 592 23.43 -14.30 3.87
C PRO A 592 23.05 -15.49 4.76
N VAL A 593 22.53 -16.54 4.13
CA VAL A 593 22.19 -17.83 4.75
C VAL A 593 23.48 -18.67 4.85
N ARG A 594 24.03 -18.90 6.05
CA ARG A 594 25.29 -19.68 6.22
C ARG A 594 25.09 -21.21 6.31
N ARG A 595 23.85 -21.70 6.36
CA ARG A 595 23.48 -23.12 6.22
C ARG A 595 22.20 -23.19 5.41
N PRO A 596 21.96 -24.20 4.54
CA PRO A 596 20.82 -24.25 3.61
C PRO A 596 19.40 -24.04 4.21
N ASP A 597 19.26 -23.91 5.53
CA ASP A 597 18.00 -23.83 6.24
C ASP A 597 17.77 -22.55 7.09
N TYR A 598 18.69 -21.58 7.16
CA TYR A 598 18.55 -20.42 8.08
C TYR A 598 19.09 -19.09 7.53
N LEU A 599 18.22 -18.07 7.41
CA LEU A 599 18.66 -16.68 7.33
C LEU A 599 19.24 -16.20 8.68
N LEU A 600 20.12 -15.21 8.64
CA LEU A 600 20.73 -14.58 9.82
C LEU A 600 19.77 -13.60 10.53
N PHE A 601 18.54 -14.02 10.83
CA PHE A 601 17.58 -13.28 11.66
C PHE A 601 17.35 -13.96 13.00
#